data_AF-A0A3R8IVR4-F1
#
_entry.id   AF-A0A3R8IVR4-F1
#
_cell.length_a   1.000
_cell.length_b   1.000
_cell.length_c   1.000
_cell.angle_alpha   90.00
_cell.angle_beta   90.00
_cell.angle_gamma   90.00
#
_symmetry.space_group_name_H-M   'P 1'
#
loop_
_entity.id
_entity.type
_entity.pdbx_description
1 polymer ?
#
loop_
_entity_poly.entity_id
_entity_poly.type
_entity_poly.pdbx_seq_one_letter_code
_entity_poly.pdbx_strand_id
1 'polypeptide(L)'
;MKSLINLIGFLYLLVMTAGVSLMLADEFDDILGAETPDIVAVLEAEEDEDAPWTPPPPYVLPPALLPALKDLPIPPGFTAVQFDQLRIALTSALRNEIALTPTGLVVLTPPVLTDPLKSLERWLRIARAADITELPAYAHGTPAWVMWKKLSSSPLTTEAEWVRFYQRLKA
;
A
#
# COMPACT_ATOMS: atom_id res chain seq x y z
N MET A 1 51.29 -2.02 15.53
CA MET A 1 50.34 -1.04 16.11
C MET A 1 49.07 -0.86 15.27
N LYS A 2 49.12 -0.59 13.95
CA LYS A 2 47.91 -0.41 13.10
C LYS A 2 46.96 -1.62 13.05
N SER A 3 47.48 -2.85 13.06
CA SER A 3 46.66 -4.07 13.00
C SER A 3 45.84 -4.32 14.28
N LEU A 4 46.36 -3.91 15.44
CA LEU A 4 45.64 -4.06 16.73
C LEU A 4 44.45 -3.09 16.82
N ILE A 5 44.60 -1.88 16.29
CA ILE A 5 43.55 -0.84 16.26
C ILE A 5 42.41 -1.27 15.33
N ASN A 6 42.73 -1.89 14.19
CA ASN A 6 41.72 -2.41 13.27
C ASN A 6 40.97 -3.61 13.85
N LEU A 7 41.65 -4.47 14.62
CA LEU A 7 41.01 -5.61 15.29
C LEU A 7 40.03 -5.14 16.37
N ILE A 8 40.41 -4.13 17.16
CA ILE A 8 39.53 -3.54 18.19
C ILE A 8 38.36 -2.81 17.54
N GLY A 9 38.58 -2.08 16.45
CA GLY A 9 37.51 -1.43 15.69
C GLY A 9 36.52 -2.43 15.10
N PHE A 10 37.01 -3.56 14.57
CA PHE A 10 36.16 -4.63 14.05
C PHE A 10 35.37 -5.32 15.16
N LEU A 11 35.99 -5.56 16.33
CA LEU A 11 35.31 -6.13 17.48
C LEU A 11 34.21 -5.20 18.01
N TYR A 12 34.47 -3.88 18.04
CA TYR A 12 33.49 -2.89 18.46
C TYR A 12 32.32 -2.79 17.48
N LEU A 13 32.61 -2.88 16.18
CA LEU A 13 31.58 -2.89 15.14
C LEU A 13 30.73 -4.17 15.22
N LEU A 14 31.35 -5.31 15.52
CA LEU A 14 30.65 -6.60 15.67
C LEU A 14 29.75 -6.62 16.92
N VAL A 15 30.22 -6.06 18.06
CA VAL A 15 29.43 -5.91 19.29
C VAL A 15 28.25 -4.94 19.07
N MET A 16 28.47 -3.83 18.35
CA MET A 16 27.38 -2.90 18.02
C MET A 16 26.34 -3.53 17.08
N THR A 17 26.77 -4.29 16.06
CA THR A 17 25.82 -4.99 15.18
C THR A 17 25.04 -6.09 15.90
N ALA A 18 25.69 -6.84 16.80
CA ALA A 18 25.02 -7.87 17.58
C ALA A 18 24.03 -7.28 18.60
N GLY A 19 24.37 -6.15 19.23
CA GLY A 19 23.47 -5.44 20.14
C GLY A 19 22.26 -4.83 19.46
N VAL A 20 22.42 -4.29 18.25
CA VAL A 20 21.30 -3.76 17.44
C VAL A 20 20.37 -4.89 16.96
N SER A 21 20.91 -6.06 16.62
CA SER A 21 20.07 -7.23 16.28
C SER A 21 19.29 -7.78 17.47
N LEU A 22 19.83 -7.69 18.70
CA LEU A 22 19.14 -8.15 19.90
C LEU A 22 18.07 -7.16 20.39
N MET A 23 18.29 -5.84 20.25
CA MET A 23 17.24 -4.84 20.54
C MET A 23 16.12 -4.84 19.50
N LEU A 24 16.43 -5.07 18.22
CA LEU A 24 15.40 -5.17 17.18
C LEU A 24 14.59 -6.46 17.27
N ALA A 25 15.13 -7.55 17.83
CA ALA A 25 14.36 -8.79 17.99
C ALA A 25 13.27 -8.66 19.07
N ASP A 26 13.56 -7.96 20.18
CA ASP A 26 12.60 -7.68 21.26
C ASP A 26 11.52 -6.68 20.81
N GLU A 27 11.91 -5.66 20.04
CA GLU A 27 10.98 -4.63 19.55
C GLU A 27 10.06 -5.15 18.43
N PHE A 28 10.46 -6.20 17.70
CA PHE A 28 9.60 -6.87 16.71
C PHE A 28 8.62 -7.88 17.34
N ASP A 29 8.94 -8.47 18.50
CA ASP A 29 8.01 -9.36 19.22
C ASP A 29 6.88 -8.55 19.90
N ASP A 30 7.19 -7.35 20.42
CA ASP A 30 6.18 -6.39 20.91
C ASP A 30 5.28 -5.82 19.79
N ILE A 31 5.79 -5.71 18.55
CA ILE A 31 5.01 -5.26 17.38
C ILE A 31 4.10 -6.38 16.82
N LEU A 32 4.40 -7.65 17.10
CA LEU A 32 3.62 -8.81 16.61
C LEU A 32 2.86 -9.56 17.71
N GLY A 33 3.02 -9.19 18.98
CA GLY A 33 2.47 -9.95 20.10
C GLY A 33 2.05 -9.13 21.32
N ALA A 34 1.03 -8.28 21.19
CA ALA A 34 0.01 -8.06 22.24
C ALA A 34 -1.09 -7.11 21.74
N GLU A 35 -2.34 -7.55 21.92
CA GLU A 35 -3.58 -6.77 21.81
C GLU A 35 -3.95 -6.24 20.42
N THR A 36 -4.48 -7.16 19.61
CA THR A 36 -5.54 -6.78 18.67
C THR A 36 -6.69 -6.13 19.45
N PRO A 37 -7.14 -4.92 19.09
CA PRO A 37 -8.29 -4.30 19.72
C PRO A 37 -9.54 -5.15 19.48
N ASP A 38 -10.39 -5.21 20.50
CA ASP A 38 -11.76 -5.72 20.46
C ASP A 38 -12.50 -5.35 19.16
N ILE A 39 -12.52 -6.28 18.21
CA ILE A 39 -13.49 -6.32 17.10
C ILE A 39 -14.25 -7.64 17.19
N VAL A 40 -14.64 -8.03 18.41
CA VAL A 40 -15.53 -9.18 18.67
C VAL A 40 -16.86 -8.73 19.32
N ALA A 41 -17.01 -7.44 19.63
CA ALA A 41 -18.23 -6.91 20.26
C ALA A 41 -19.27 -6.40 19.23
N VAL A 42 -19.63 -7.19 18.23
CA VAL A 42 -20.92 -7.03 17.53
C VAL A 42 -21.39 -8.42 17.08
N LEU A 43 -22.55 -8.83 17.61
CA LEU A 43 -23.25 -10.12 17.43
C LEU A 43 -23.00 -11.16 18.53
N GLU A 44 -23.20 -10.77 19.79
CA GLU A 44 -23.92 -11.68 20.71
C GLU A 44 -25.37 -11.75 20.22
N ALA A 45 -25.61 -12.59 19.20
CA ALA A 45 -26.94 -13.13 18.97
C ALA A 45 -27.07 -14.28 19.97
N GLU A 46 -28.00 -14.13 20.91
CA GLU A 46 -28.40 -15.20 21.84
C GLU A 46 -28.65 -16.48 21.02
N GLU A 47 -27.78 -17.48 21.20
CA GLU A 47 -27.95 -18.80 20.59
C GLU A 47 -29.11 -19.50 21.32
N ASP A 48 -30.31 -19.43 20.73
CA ASP A 48 -31.39 -20.37 20.99
C ASP A 48 -30.88 -21.79 20.64
N GLU A 49 -30.63 -22.62 21.64
CA GLU A 49 -30.10 -24.00 21.51
C GLU A 49 -31.02 -24.97 20.73
N ASP A 50 -32.20 -24.52 20.26
CA ASP A 50 -33.21 -25.35 19.57
C ASP A 50 -33.37 -25.05 18.06
N ALA A 51 -32.52 -24.21 17.46
CA ALA A 51 -32.64 -23.88 16.03
C ALA A 51 -32.09 -25.02 15.12
N PRO A 52 -32.86 -25.51 14.12
CA PRO A 52 -32.36 -26.48 13.15
C PRO A 52 -31.14 -25.92 12.39
N TRP A 53 -30.03 -26.66 12.40
CA TRP A 53 -28.81 -26.27 11.67
C TRP A 53 -29.14 -26.01 10.20
N THR A 54 -29.04 -24.74 9.81
CA THR A 54 -29.22 -24.31 8.42
C THR A 54 -27.83 -23.99 7.87
N PRO A 55 -27.40 -24.61 6.76
CA PRO A 55 -26.09 -24.31 6.20
C PRO A 55 -26.03 -22.82 5.84
N PRO A 56 -24.91 -22.13 6.15
CA PRO A 56 -24.76 -20.73 5.78
C PRO A 56 -24.92 -20.57 4.27
N PRO A 57 -25.58 -19.50 3.79
CA PRO A 57 -25.72 -19.26 2.37
C PRO A 57 -24.32 -19.24 1.72
N PRO A 58 -24.16 -19.81 0.51
CA PRO A 58 -22.87 -19.85 -0.16
C PRO A 58 -22.30 -18.45 -0.29
N TYR A 59 -21.00 -18.30 0.01
CA TYR A 59 -20.29 -17.03 -0.17
C TYR A 59 -20.33 -16.62 -1.65
N VAL A 60 -21.26 -15.70 -1.97
CA VAL A 60 -21.31 -15.07 -3.29
C VAL A 60 -20.20 -14.03 -3.34
N LEU A 61 -19.16 -14.31 -4.12
CA LEU A 61 -18.12 -13.33 -4.42
C LEU A 61 -18.80 -12.08 -5.00
N PRO A 62 -18.50 -10.87 -4.48
CA PRO A 62 -19.07 -9.65 -5.03
C PRO A 62 -18.78 -9.58 -6.53
N PRO A 63 -19.73 -9.08 -7.34
CA PRO A 63 -19.56 -8.99 -8.78
C PRO A 63 -18.24 -8.28 -9.06
N ALA A 64 -17.42 -8.89 -9.92
CA ALA A 64 -16.15 -8.31 -10.30
C ALA A 64 -16.38 -6.85 -10.72
N LEU A 65 -15.80 -5.88 -10.01
CA LEU A 65 -15.80 -4.46 -10.38
C LEU A 65 -15.07 -4.18 -11.72
N LEU A 66 -14.64 -5.25 -12.41
CA LEU A 66 -13.79 -5.27 -13.58
C LEU A 66 -14.43 -4.88 -14.93
N PRO A 67 -15.75 -4.96 -15.20
CA PRO A 67 -16.23 -4.67 -16.55
C PRO A 67 -16.15 -3.17 -16.88
N ALA A 68 -16.37 -2.28 -15.90
CA ALA A 68 -16.39 -0.83 -16.14
C ALA A 68 -15.02 -0.24 -16.54
N LEU A 69 -13.92 -0.88 -16.12
CA LEU A 69 -12.56 -0.39 -16.39
C LEU A 69 -11.92 -0.99 -17.65
N LYS A 70 -12.48 -2.08 -18.18
CA LYS A 70 -11.89 -2.84 -19.29
C LYS A 70 -12.06 -2.14 -20.64
N ASP A 71 -13.16 -1.40 -20.80
CA ASP A 71 -13.56 -0.80 -22.08
C ASP A 71 -13.30 0.70 -22.16
N LEU A 72 -12.51 1.25 -21.22
CA LEU A 72 -12.17 2.68 -21.22
C LEU A 72 -11.12 3.01 -22.28
N PRO A 73 -11.29 4.12 -23.02
CA PRO A 73 -10.29 4.57 -23.99
C PRO A 73 -9.00 4.98 -23.28
N ILE A 74 -7.86 4.69 -23.91
CA ILE A 74 -6.54 5.03 -23.38
C ILE A 74 -6.41 6.56 -23.31
N PRO A 75 -6.11 7.14 -22.13
CA PRO A 75 -5.93 8.57 -21.99
C PRO A 75 -4.64 9.05 -22.68
N PRO A 76 -4.64 10.28 -23.24
CA PRO A 76 -3.46 10.82 -23.93
C PRO A 76 -2.27 10.92 -22.98
N GLY A 77 -1.09 10.46 -23.43
CA GLY A 77 0.16 10.46 -22.65
C GLY A 77 0.46 9.14 -21.94
N PHE A 78 -0.49 8.19 -21.91
CA PHE A 78 -0.26 6.85 -21.38
C PHE A 78 -0.13 5.84 -22.53
N THR A 79 0.83 4.93 -22.40
CA THR A 79 0.91 3.73 -23.24
C THR A 79 -0.12 2.69 -22.80
N ALA A 80 -0.47 1.74 -23.67
CA ALA A 80 -1.39 0.64 -23.33
C ALA A 80 -0.92 -0.13 -22.09
N VAL A 81 0.38 -0.37 -21.95
CA VAL A 81 0.99 -1.06 -20.80
C VAL A 81 0.79 -0.26 -19.51
N GLN A 82 1.01 1.06 -19.55
CA GLN A 82 0.82 1.92 -18.38
C GLN A 82 -0.66 2.02 -18.00
N PHE A 83 -1.56 2.03 -18.98
CA PHE A 83 -2.99 2.02 -18.72
C PHE A 83 -3.46 0.70 -18.09
N ASP A 84 -2.92 -0.44 -18.53
CA ASP A 84 -3.15 -1.72 -17.87
C ASP A 84 -2.60 -1.75 -16.44
N GLN A 85 -1.41 -1.19 -16.20
CA GLN A 85 -0.85 -1.05 -14.86
C GLN A 85 -1.73 -0.16 -13.96
N LEU A 86 -2.27 0.93 -14.51
CA LEU A 86 -3.21 1.80 -13.81
C LEU A 86 -4.49 1.03 -13.42
N ARG A 87 -5.03 0.23 -14.35
CA ARG A 87 -6.20 -0.61 -14.12
C ARG A 87 -5.95 -1.66 -13.04
N ILE A 88 -4.78 -2.30 -13.08
CA ILE A 88 -4.35 -3.28 -12.06
C ILE A 88 -4.21 -2.58 -10.71
N ALA A 89 -3.55 -1.42 -10.65
CA ALA A 89 -3.37 -0.67 -9.41
C ALA A 89 -4.70 -0.20 -8.81
N LEU A 90 -5.62 0.28 -9.65
CA LEU A 90 -6.97 0.64 -9.20
C LEU A 90 -7.74 -0.58 -8.69
N THR A 91 -7.60 -1.73 -9.36
CA THR A 91 -8.23 -2.98 -8.93
C THR A 91 -7.64 -3.50 -7.61
N SER A 92 -6.32 -3.44 -7.41
CA SER A 92 -5.70 -3.86 -6.15
C SER A 92 -6.03 -2.90 -5.01
N ALA A 93 -6.05 -1.59 -5.29
CA ALA A 93 -6.37 -0.60 -4.29
C ALA A 93 -7.85 -0.66 -3.86
N LEU A 94 -8.77 -1.07 -4.75
CA LEU A 94 -10.14 -1.45 -4.36
C LEU A 94 -10.20 -2.68 -3.44
N ARG A 95 -9.20 -3.56 -3.54
CA ARG A 95 -9.05 -4.75 -2.67
C ARG A 95 -8.26 -4.48 -1.40
N ASN A 96 -7.92 -3.21 -1.13
CA ASN A 96 -7.07 -2.75 -0.01
C ASN A 96 -5.61 -3.22 -0.04
N GLU A 97 -5.11 -3.68 -1.20
CA GLU A 97 -3.74 -4.18 -1.36
C GLU A 97 -2.82 -3.19 -2.09
N ILE A 98 -1.54 -3.22 -1.72
CA ILE A 98 -0.47 -2.50 -2.40
C ILE A 98 -0.24 -3.13 -3.79
N ALA A 99 -0.29 -2.31 -4.84
CA ALA A 99 0.01 -2.76 -6.20
C ALA A 99 1.53 -2.96 -6.37
N LEU A 100 1.95 -4.20 -6.65
CA LEU A 100 3.34 -4.55 -6.93
C LEU A 100 3.58 -4.73 -8.43
N THR A 101 4.69 -4.20 -8.93
CA THR A 101 5.18 -4.52 -10.27
C THR A 101 5.78 -5.94 -10.29
N PRO A 102 6.00 -6.55 -11.47
CA PRO A 102 6.70 -7.83 -11.58
C PRO A 102 8.11 -7.83 -10.97
N THR A 103 8.71 -6.65 -10.83
CA THR A 103 10.03 -6.44 -10.21
C THR A 103 9.97 -6.23 -8.70
N GLY A 104 8.80 -6.33 -8.07
CA GLY A 104 8.61 -6.14 -6.63
C GLY A 104 8.62 -4.67 -6.18
N LEU A 105 8.46 -3.72 -7.11
CA LEU A 105 8.34 -2.30 -6.77
C LEU A 105 6.88 -1.96 -6.45
N VAL A 106 6.69 -1.04 -5.53
CA VAL A 106 5.38 -0.52 -5.15
C VAL A 106 4.99 0.61 -6.10
N VAL A 107 3.84 0.49 -6.73
CA VAL A 107 3.26 1.58 -7.54
C VAL A 107 2.63 2.60 -6.60
N LEU A 108 3.14 3.84 -6.63
CA LEU A 108 2.71 4.90 -5.73
C LEU A 108 1.50 5.63 -6.34
N THR A 109 0.27 5.13 -6.11
CA THR A 109 -0.99 5.73 -6.60
C THR A 109 -1.79 6.39 -5.49
N PRO A 110 -2.66 7.40 -5.77
CA PRO A 110 -3.54 7.96 -4.74
C PRO A 110 -4.53 6.91 -4.20
N PRO A 111 -5.17 7.11 -3.03
CA PRO A 111 -6.17 6.18 -2.52
C PRO A 111 -7.43 6.17 -3.40
N VAL A 112 -8.14 5.05 -3.34
CA VAL A 112 -9.39 4.83 -4.07
C VAL A 112 -10.57 5.38 -3.28
N LEU A 113 -11.47 6.08 -3.97
CA LEU A 113 -12.75 6.52 -3.44
C LEU A 113 -13.78 5.39 -3.54
N THR A 114 -14.92 5.52 -2.85
CA THR A 114 -16.03 4.57 -2.92
C THR A 114 -16.48 4.27 -4.36
N ASP A 115 -16.33 5.24 -5.26
CA ASP A 115 -16.64 5.09 -6.69
C ASP A 115 -15.35 4.89 -7.50
N PRO A 116 -15.16 3.72 -8.17
CA PRO A 116 -13.99 3.42 -8.99
C PRO A 116 -13.79 4.39 -10.16
N LEU A 117 -14.87 4.84 -10.81
CA LEU A 117 -14.75 5.71 -11.98
C LEU A 117 -14.30 7.11 -11.57
N LYS A 118 -14.86 7.65 -10.47
CA LYS A 118 -14.40 8.93 -9.90
C LYS A 118 -12.95 8.85 -9.43
N SER A 119 -12.53 7.70 -8.93
CA SER A 119 -11.13 7.46 -8.54
C SER A 119 -10.20 7.55 -9.75
N LEU A 120 -10.56 6.90 -10.85
CA LEU A 120 -9.81 6.98 -12.09
C LEU A 120 -9.76 8.42 -12.63
N GLU A 121 -10.90 9.11 -12.71
CA GLU A 121 -10.94 10.51 -13.16
C GLU A 121 -10.04 11.41 -12.30
N ARG A 122 -10.08 11.21 -10.98
CA ARG A 122 -9.20 11.91 -10.02
C ARG A 122 -7.73 11.61 -10.30
N TRP A 123 -7.36 10.34 -10.47
CA TRP A 123 -5.98 9.93 -10.73
C TRP A 123 -5.47 10.54 -12.05
N LEU A 124 -6.29 10.55 -13.11
CA LEU A 124 -5.94 11.16 -14.39
C LEU A 124 -5.79 12.69 -14.29
N ARG A 125 -6.66 13.36 -13.52
CA ARG A 125 -6.55 14.80 -13.27
C ARG A 125 -5.26 15.14 -12.53
N ILE A 126 -4.93 14.39 -11.49
CA ILE A 126 -3.69 14.54 -10.74
C ILE A 126 -2.49 14.31 -11.65
N ALA A 127 -2.50 13.23 -12.45
CA ALA A 127 -1.40 12.90 -13.36
C ALA A 127 -1.15 14.01 -14.38
N ARG A 128 -2.22 14.54 -14.99
CA ARG A 128 -2.14 15.67 -15.92
C ARG A 128 -1.63 16.95 -15.25
N ALA A 129 -2.12 17.26 -14.05
CA ALA A 129 -1.71 18.46 -13.32
C ALA A 129 -0.26 18.36 -12.78
N ALA A 130 0.21 17.15 -12.52
CA ALA A 130 1.59 16.88 -12.12
C ALA A 130 2.55 16.74 -13.31
N ASP A 131 2.03 16.73 -14.54
CA ASP A 131 2.81 16.49 -15.76
C ASP A 131 3.65 15.20 -15.68
N ILE A 132 3.02 14.13 -15.18
CA ILE A 132 3.60 12.78 -15.16
C ILE A 132 3.05 11.97 -16.33
N THR A 133 3.95 11.32 -17.06
CA THR A 133 3.64 10.44 -18.19
C THR A 133 3.73 8.96 -17.80
N GLU A 134 4.30 8.68 -16.63
CA GLU A 134 4.54 7.32 -16.15
C GLU A 134 4.10 7.20 -14.68
N LEU A 135 3.65 6.00 -14.32
CA LEU A 135 3.31 5.70 -12.93
C LEU A 135 4.60 5.46 -12.13
N PRO A 136 4.84 6.22 -11.06
CA PRO A 136 6.02 6.04 -10.24
C PRO A 136 5.98 4.69 -9.50
N ALA A 137 7.02 3.89 -9.69
CA ALA A 137 7.22 2.63 -8.99
C ALA A 137 8.52 2.68 -8.19
N TYR A 138 8.45 2.43 -6.89
CA TYR A 138 9.58 2.57 -5.97
C TYR A 138 9.70 1.35 -5.05
N ALA A 139 10.90 1.06 -4.57
CA ALA A 139 11.10 0.05 -3.55
C ALA A 139 10.42 0.47 -2.23
N HIS A 140 9.95 -0.54 -1.49
CA HIS A 140 9.42 -0.35 -0.15
C HIS A 140 10.48 0.29 0.77
N GLY A 141 10.06 1.15 1.71
CA GLY A 141 10.96 1.81 2.66
C GLY A 141 11.74 3.02 2.10
N THR A 142 11.62 3.33 0.80
CA THR A 142 12.21 4.55 0.23
C THR A 142 11.54 5.82 0.78
N PRO A 143 12.22 6.99 0.80
CA PRO A 143 11.59 8.24 1.22
C PRO A 143 10.32 8.58 0.42
N ALA A 144 10.30 8.26 -0.88
CA ALA A 144 9.12 8.41 -1.74
C ALA A 144 7.96 7.52 -1.27
N TRP A 145 8.24 6.26 -0.94
CA TRP A 145 7.25 5.32 -0.41
C TRP A 145 6.71 5.77 0.97
N VAL A 146 7.56 6.23 1.88
CA VAL A 146 7.13 6.72 3.21
C VAL A 146 6.22 7.94 3.06
N MET A 147 6.59 8.89 2.21
CA MET A 147 5.79 10.08 1.96
C MET A 147 4.45 9.73 1.30
N TRP A 148 4.45 8.80 0.34
CA TRP A 148 3.23 8.26 -0.26
C TRP A 148 2.32 7.62 0.79
N LYS A 149 2.86 6.79 1.70
CA LYS A 149 2.09 6.17 2.79
C LYS A 149 1.49 7.25 3.70
N LYS A 150 2.24 8.28 4.06
CA LYS A 150 1.71 9.38 4.88
C LYS A 150 0.52 10.09 4.22
N LEU A 151 0.61 10.36 2.91
CA LEU A 151 -0.45 11.01 2.14
C LEU A 151 -1.68 10.10 1.96
N SER A 152 -1.48 8.82 1.69
CA SER A 152 -2.56 7.85 1.49
C SER A 152 -3.29 7.47 2.78
N SER A 153 -2.64 7.63 3.95
CA SER A 153 -3.26 7.36 5.25
C SER A 153 -4.17 8.49 5.74
N SER A 154 -3.94 9.70 5.24
CA SER A 154 -4.68 10.88 5.70
C SER A 154 -5.94 11.07 4.84
N PRO A 155 -7.15 11.01 5.43
CA PRO A 155 -8.40 11.25 4.69
C PRO A 155 -8.54 12.72 4.26
N LEU A 156 -7.75 13.63 4.84
CA LEU A 156 -7.75 15.05 4.54
C LEU A 156 -6.85 15.41 3.36
N THR A 157 -6.13 14.44 2.78
CA THR A 157 -5.19 14.70 1.69
C THR A 157 -5.89 15.19 0.43
N THR A 158 -5.56 16.40 0.03
CA THR A 158 -6.12 17.10 -1.13
C THR A 158 -5.47 16.67 -2.44
N GLU A 159 -6.14 16.92 -3.57
CA GLU A 159 -5.54 16.69 -4.90
C GLU A 159 -4.25 17.51 -5.09
N ALA A 160 -4.19 18.74 -4.56
CA ALA A 160 -3.02 19.60 -4.68
C ALA A 160 -1.77 19.02 -3.99
N GLU A 161 -1.95 18.34 -2.85
CA GLU A 161 -0.85 17.65 -2.16
C GLU A 161 -0.35 16.45 -2.95
N TRP A 162 -1.25 15.69 -3.58
CA TRP A 162 -0.88 14.64 -4.51
C TRP A 162 -0.12 15.17 -5.72
N VAL A 163 -0.58 16.28 -6.31
CA VAL A 163 0.11 16.93 -7.43
C VAL A 163 1.53 17.34 -7.03
N ARG A 164 1.69 18.01 -5.88
CA ARG A 164 3.03 18.40 -5.37
C ARG A 164 3.91 17.19 -5.08
N PHE A 165 3.35 16.11 -4.57
CA PHE A 165 4.07 14.86 -4.34
C PHE A 165 4.67 14.32 -5.65
N TYR A 166 3.85 14.18 -6.69
CA TYR A 166 4.32 13.68 -7.99
C TYR A 166 5.31 14.62 -8.67
N GLN A 167 5.10 15.94 -8.58
CA GLN A 167 6.05 16.93 -9.11
C GLN A 167 7.43 16.81 -8.44
N ARG A 168 7.49 16.51 -7.13
CA ARG A 168 8.76 16.29 -6.42
C ARG A 168 9.47 15.01 -6.85
N LEU A 169 8.75 13.99 -7.30
CA LEU A 169 9.37 12.75 -7.79
C LEU A 169 10.01 12.91 -9.17
N LYS A 170 9.65 13.96 -9.91
CA LYS A 170 10.23 14.29 -11.22
C LYS A 170 11.55 15.07 -11.11
N ALA A 171 11.77 15.74 -9.97
CA ALA A 171 12.94 16.58 -9.70
C ALA A 171 14.13 15.76 -9.19
#